data_AF-A0A9W7MFC0-F1
#
_entry.id   AF-A0A9W7MFC0-F1
#
_cell.length_a   1.000
_cell.length_b   1.000
_cell.length_c   1.000
_cell.angle_alpha   90.00
_cell.angle_beta   90.00
_cell.angle_gamma   90.00
#
_symmetry.space_group_name_H-M   'P 1'
#
loop_
_entity.id
_entity.type
_entity.pdbx_description
1 polymer ?
#
loop_
_entity_poly.entity_id
_entity_poly.type
_entity_poly.pdbx_seq_one_letter_code
_entity_poly.pdbx_strand_id
1 'polypeptide(L)'
;MDRSWMNLPRVSVDYRNGVETFLDFAFANASQEDMILCPCKKCANINWHIREVVHEHLIVCGFVRGYIKWIFHGEITPCRASSTSNSIDPLNSHRRPHREDDMEGMLRDAFNCMIIINQLEKIMILVLMIPPR
;
A
#
# COMPACT_ATOMS: atom_id res chain seq x y z
N MET A 1 -5.79 11.00 -1.96
CA MET A 1 -6.59 11.39 -0.79
C MET A 1 -5.69 12.14 0.17
N ASP A 2 -6.13 13.25 0.77
CA ASP A 2 -5.35 13.92 1.81
C ASP A 2 -5.25 13.00 3.05
N ARG A 3 -4.07 12.95 3.67
CA ARG A 3 -3.73 12.12 4.84
C ARG A 3 -3.14 12.93 5.98
N SER A 4 -3.10 14.25 5.84
CA SER A 4 -2.66 15.16 6.89
C SER A 4 -3.43 14.91 8.21
N TRP A 5 -4.71 14.55 8.10
CA TRP A 5 -5.60 14.21 9.21
C TRP A 5 -5.11 13.06 10.09
N MET A 6 -4.30 12.12 9.57
CA MET A 6 -3.77 10.99 10.34
C MET A 6 -2.83 11.42 11.47
N ASN A 7 -2.30 12.64 11.39
CA ASN A 7 -1.41 13.24 12.39
C ASN A 7 -2.14 14.20 13.34
N LEU A 8 -3.44 14.44 13.15
CA LEU A 8 -4.22 15.30 14.03
C LEU A 8 -4.53 14.59 15.37
N PRO A 9 -4.88 15.35 16.43
CA PRO A 9 -5.31 14.75 17.68
C PRO A 9 -6.52 13.83 17.48
N ARG A 10 -6.52 12.63 18.07
CA ARG A 10 -7.61 11.64 17.89
C ARG A 10 -8.99 12.09 18.41
N VAL A 11 -8.99 13.14 19.23
CA VAL A 11 -10.21 13.80 19.70
C VAL A 11 -10.83 14.73 18.66
N SER A 12 -10.08 15.12 17.62
CA SER A 12 -10.57 16.02 16.58
C SER A 12 -11.58 15.32 15.69
N VAL A 13 -12.52 16.12 15.18
CA VAL A 13 -13.53 15.68 14.22
C VAL A 13 -12.85 15.22 12.92
N ASP A 14 -11.84 15.95 12.46
CA ASP A 14 -11.11 15.63 11.22
C ASP A 14 -10.43 14.26 11.29
N TYR A 15 -9.84 13.90 12.44
CA TYR A 15 -9.25 12.58 12.61
C TYR A 15 -10.31 11.48 12.53
N ARG A 16 -11.45 11.66 13.23
CA ARG A 16 -12.54 10.67 13.24
C ARG A 16 -13.17 10.50 11.87
N ASN A 17 -13.44 11.58 11.16
CA ASN A 17 -13.96 11.55 9.80
C ASN A 17 -12.97 10.87 8.84
N GLY A 18 -11.69 11.16 9.00
CA GLY A 18 -10.63 10.48 8.25
C GLY A 18 -10.59 8.98 8.53
N VAL A 19 -10.75 8.55 9.78
CA VAL A 19 -10.84 7.12 10.16
C VAL A 19 -12.00 6.45 9.45
N GLU A 20 -13.20 7.03 9.46
CA GLU A 20 -14.36 6.46 8.75
C GLU A 20 -14.09 6.34 7.25
N THR A 21 -13.55 7.39 6.65
CA THR A 21 -13.19 7.42 5.23
C THR A 21 -12.16 6.33 4.90
N PHE A 22 -11.17 6.12 5.77
CA PHE A 22 -10.19 5.05 5.63
C PHE A 22 -10.85 3.67 5.73
N LEU A 23 -11.75 3.45 6.68
CA LEU A 23 -12.43 2.17 6.85
C LEU A 23 -13.30 1.86 5.64
N ASP A 24 -14.07 2.82 5.12
CA ASP A 24 -14.88 2.65 3.92
C ASP A 24 -14.02 2.21 2.73
N PHE A 25 -12.91 2.91 2.52
CA PHE A 25 -11.96 2.55 1.48
C PHE A 25 -11.37 1.15 1.68
N ALA A 26 -10.86 0.85 2.88
CA ALA A 26 -10.16 -0.38 3.16
C ALA A 26 -11.07 -1.62 3.04
N PHE A 27 -12.30 -1.53 3.56
CA PHE A 27 -13.25 -2.63 3.47
C PHE A 27 -13.75 -2.86 2.04
N ALA A 28 -13.96 -1.79 1.26
CA ALA A 28 -14.37 -1.92 -0.13
C ALA A 28 -13.28 -2.54 -1.03
N ASN A 29 -12.00 -2.34 -0.70
CA ASN A 29 -10.90 -2.68 -1.61
C ASN A 29 -10.02 -3.85 -1.13
N ALA A 30 -10.05 -4.22 0.15
CA ALA A 30 -9.11 -5.17 0.71
C ALA A 30 -9.68 -6.09 1.80
N SER A 31 -11.00 -6.07 2.03
CA SER A 31 -11.60 -6.97 3.00
C SER A 31 -11.51 -8.44 2.56
N GLN A 32 -11.31 -9.30 3.55
CA GLN A 32 -11.42 -10.74 3.43
C GLN A 32 -12.23 -11.23 4.62
N GLU A 33 -13.31 -11.95 4.35
CA GLU A 33 -14.23 -12.43 5.40
C GLU A 33 -14.69 -11.31 6.35
N ASP A 34 -15.05 -10.15 5.78
CA ASP A 34 -15.45 -8.95 6.52
C ASP A 34 -14.41 -8.45 7.54
N MET A 35 -13.13 -8.70 7.27
CA MET A 35 -12.00 -8.23 8.07
C MET A 35 -10.94 -7.54 7.21
N ILE A 36 -10.15 -6.67 7.84
CA ILE A 36 -8.94 -6.09 7.24
C ILE A 36 -7.75 -6.19 8.20
N LEU A 37 -6.54 -6.09 7.68
CA LEU A 37 -5.34 -5.88 8.50
C LEU A 37 -5.45 -4.57 9.28
N CYS A 38 -5.27 -4.61 10.59
CA CYS A 38 -5.41 -3.43 11.44
C CYS A 38 -4.12 -2.58 11.42
N PRO A 39 -4.16 -1.32 10.94
CA PRO A 39 -2.97 -0.47 10.84
C PRO A 39 -2.65 0.28 12.15
N CYS A 40 -3.29 -0.10 13.27
CA CYS A 40 -3.05 0.55 14.55
C CYS A 40 -1.64 0.24 15.08
N LYS A 41 -1.13 1.06 16.00
CA LYS A 41 0.21 0.87 16.60
C LYS A 41 0.43 -0.50 17.23
N LYS A 42 -0.63 -1.12 17.76
CA LYS A 42 -0.55 -2.42 18.45
C LYS A 42 -0.50 -3.58 17.45
N CYS A 43 -1.29 -3.50 16.38
CA CYS A 43 -1.42 -4.57 15.40
C CYS A 43 -0.41 -4.46 14.24
N ALA A 44 0.06 -3.25 13.92
CA ALA A 44 1.09 -2.98 12.93
C ALA A 44 0.85 -3.63 11.54
N ASN A 45 -0.39 -3.73 11.09
CA ASN A 45 -0.80 -4.45 9.87
C ASN A 45 -0.52 -5.96 9.89
N ILE A 46 -0.53 -6.60 11.06
CA ILE A 46 -0.34 -8.05 11.21
C ILE A 46 -1.66 -8.77 11.54
N ASN A 47 -2.48 -8.18 12.40
CA ASN A 47 -3.72 -8.80 12.87
C ASN A 47 -4.93 -8.40 12.01
N TRP A 48 -5.75 -9.39 11.64
CA TRP A 48 -7.03 -9.20 10.97
C TRP A 48 -8.14 -8.93 11.98
N HIS A 49 -8.96 -7.91 11.72
CA HIS A 49 -10.07 -7.52 12.58
C HIS A 49 -11.24 -7.00 11.75
N ILE A 50 -12.45 -7.18 12.29
CA ILE A 50 -13.69 -6.60 11.77
C ILE A 50 -13.69 -5.07 11.93
N ARG A 51 -14.58 -4.39 11.21
CA ARG A 51 -14.61 -2.92 11.11
C ARG A 51 -14.66 -2.24 12.45
N GLU A 52 -15.52 -2.71 13.35
CA GLU A 52 -15.78 -2.11 14.66
C GLU A 52 -14.51 -2.14 15.54
N VAL A 53 -13.79 -3.28 15.51
CA VAL A 53 -12.54 -3.47 16.26
C VAL A 53 -11.43 -2.61 15.68
N VAL A 54 -11.31 -2.54 14.34
CA VAL A 54 -10.32 -1.65 13.70
C VAL A 54 -10.62 -0.19 14.03
N HIS A 55 -11.88 0.24 13.94
CA HIS A 55 -12.30 1.58 14.33
C HIS A 55 -11.89 1.90 15.76
N GLU A 56 -12.26 1.07 16.73
CA GLU A 56 -11.91 1.24 18.15
C GLU A 56 -10.38 1.37 18.33
N HIS A 57 -9.62 0.45 17.74
CA HIS A 57 -8.15 0.49 17.79
C HIS A 57 -7.58 1.79 17.19
N LEU A 58 -8.18 2.34 16.14
CA LEU A 58 -7.72 3.59 15.54
C LEU A 58 -8.09 4.82 16.37
N ILE A 59 -9.19 4.78 17.13
CA ILE A 59 -9.55 5.84 18.08
C ILE A 59 -8.67 5.79 19.34
N VAL A 60 -8.40 4.59 19.88
CA VAL A 60 -7.67 4.40 21.14
C VAL A 60 -6.16 4.41 20.92
N CYS A 61 -5.65 3.58 20.01
CA CYS A 61 -4.22 3.41 19.78
C CYS A 61 -3.68 4.37 18.70
N GLY A 62 -4.51 4.64 17.69
CA GLY A 62 -4.12 5.37 16.48
C GLY A 62 -3.25 4.57 15.53
N PHE A 63 -2.98 5.15 14.36
CA PHE A 63 -2.17 4.55 13.31
C PHE A 63 -0.70 4.34 13.72
N VAL A 64 -0.06 3.32 13.15
CA VAL A 64 1.39 3.15 13.22
C VAL A 64 2.09 4.37 12.61
N ARG A 65 3.19 4.82 13.23
CA ARG A 65 3.92 6.01 12.78
C ARG A 65 4.49 5.79 11.38
N GLY A 66 4.42 6.82 10.53
CA GLY A 66 4.92 6.75 9.15
C GLY A 66 4.00 5.98 8.19
N TYR A 67 2.82 5.55 8.65
CA TYR A 67 1.82 4.91 7.80
C TYR A 67 1.13 5.91 6.89
N ILE A 68 1.75 6.19 5.74
CA ILE A 68 1.29 7.20 4.78
C ILE A 68 0.71 6.61 3.49
N LYS A 69 0.93 5.31 3.25
CA LYS A 69 0.45 4.58 2.08
C LYS A 69 -0.39 3.39 2.53
N TRP A 70 -1.58 3.25 1.96
CA TRP A 70 -2.51 2.17 2.26
C TRP A 70 -2.24 0.94 1.40
N ILE A 71 -0.97 0.50 1.36
CA ILE A 71 -0.50 -0.60 0.50
C ILE A 71 -1.20 -1.93 0.80
N PHE A 72 -1.61 -2.11 2.06
CA PHE A 72 -2.35 -3.28 2.52
C PHE A 72 -3.86 -3.16 2.29
N HIS A 73 -4.35 -1.96 1.96
CA HIS A 73 -5.77 -1.65 1.87
C HIS A 73 -6.21 -1.20 0.49
N GLY A 74 -5.40 -1.46 -0.55
CA GLY A 74 -5.79 -1.25 -1.96
C GLY A 74 -5.33 0.07 -2.58
N GLU A 75 -4.48 0.86 -1.91
CA GLU A 75 -3.89 2.03 -2.56
C GLU A 75 -2.80 1.61 -3.56
N ILE A 76 -3.11 1.80 -4.84
CA ILE A 76 -2.13 1.68 -5.92
C ILE A 76 -1.28 2.95 -5.91
N THR A 77 0.00 2.83 -5.57
CA THR A 77 0.94 3.94 -5.75
C THR A 77 1.47 3.88 -7.19
N PRO A 78 1.24 4.90 -8.03
CA PRO A 78 1.91 4.95 -9.33
C PRO A 78 3.42 4.99 -9.09
N CYS A 79 4.14 3.97 -9.54
CA CYS A 79 5.59 4.04 -9.59
C CYS A 79 5.94 5.25 -10.45
N ARG A 80 6.60 6.26 -9.88
CA ARG A 80 7.17 7.34 -10.67
C ARG A 80 8.18 6.67 -11.59
N ALA A 81 7.82 6.48 -12.85
CA ALA A 81 8.80 6.28 -13.88
C ALA A 81 9.75 7.48 -13.74
N SER A 82 11.02 7.21 -13.44
CA SER A 82 12.04 8.18 -13.79
C SER A 82 11.93 8.31 -15.31
N SER A 83 11.12 9.26 -15.76
CA SER A 83 11.24 9.79 -17.11
C SER A 83 12.61 10.44 -17.11
N THR A 84 13.64 9.68 -17.44
CA THR A 84 14.83 10.25 -18.04
C THR A 84 14.30 11.02 -19.23
N SER A 85 14.18 12.33 -19.06
CA SER A 85 13.93 13.24 -20.17
C SER A 85 15.15 13.11 -21.07
N ASN A 86 15.06 12.20 -22.04
CA ASN A 86 16.03 12.14 -23.11
C ASN A 86 15.79 13.41 -23.95
N SER A 87 16.50 14.48 -23.61
CA SER A 87 16.83 15.52 -24.57
C SER A 87 17.56 14.83 -25.72
N ILE A 88 16.89 14.72 -26.85
CA ILE A 88 17.44 14.15 -28.08
C ILE A 88 18.52 15.11 -28.58
N ASP A 89 19.78 14.75 -28.40
CA ASP A 89 20.90 15.30 -29.17
C ASP A 89 21.19 14.36 -30.35
N PRO A 90 21.04 14.80 -31.61
CA PRO A 90 21.06 13.89 -32.75
C PRO A 90 22.45 13.80 -33.40
N LEU A 91 23.41 13.09 -32.77
CA LEU A 91 24.52 12.48 -33.51
C LEU A 91 25.32 11.45 -32.69
N ASN A 92 24.90 10.18 -32.68
CA ASN A 92 25.85 9.09 -32.97
C ASN A 92 25.14 7.78 -33.30
N SER A 93 25.72 7.06 -34.26
CA SER A 93 25.12 5.89 -34.90
C SER A 93 25.62 4.57 -34.31
N HIS A 94 24.83 3.51 -34.56
CA HIS A 94 25.20 2.09 -34.45
C HIS A 94 25.35 1.45 -33.05
N ARG A 95 24.20 1.05 -32.47
CA ARG A 95 23.99 -0.34 -32.01
C ARG A 95 22.50 -0.63 -31.74
N ARG A 96 21.91 -1.52 -32.52
CA ARG A 96 20.87 -2.46 -32.10
C ARG A 96 21.35 -3.84 -32.58
N PRO A 97 21.02 -4.97 -31.93
CA PRO A 97 19.82 -5.15 -31.12
C PRO A 97 20.07 -5.89 -29.80
N HIS A 98 19.35 -5.53 -28.76
CA HIS A 98 18.99 -6.52 -27.76
C HIS A 98 17.51 -6.30 -27.49
N ARG A 99 16.69 -7.30 -27.86
CA ARG A 99 15.36 -7.44 -27.27
C ARG A 99 15.65 -7.72 -25.82
N GLU A 100 15.69 -6.68 -25.00
CA GLU A 100 15.34 -6.85 -23.61
C GLU A 100 13.86 -7.21 -23.69
N ASP A 101 13.59 -8.52 -23.85
CA ASP A 101 12.31 -9.11 -23.49
C ASP A 101 11.93 -8.41 -22.21
N ASP A 102 10.81 -7.68 -22.28
CA ASP A 102 10.42 -6.61 -21.36
C ASP A 102 10.18 -7.19 -19.96
N MET A 103 11.26 -7.62 -19.30
CA MET A 103 11.26 -8.15 -17.97
C MET A 103 10.81 -7.05 -17.03
N GLU A 104 11.11 -5.78 -17.32
CA GLU A 104 10.64 -4.64 -16.55
C GLU A 104 9.12 -4.43 -16.68
N GLY A 105 8.56 -4.56 -17.88
CA GLY A 105 7.11 -4.51 -18.12
C GLY A 105 6.38 -5.74 -17.62
N MET A 106 6.97 -6.93 -17.74
CA MET A 106 6.45 -8.16 -17.15
C MET A 106 6.58 -8.16 -15.62
N LEU A 107 7.64 -7.57 -15.04
CA LEU A 107 7.76 -7.33 -13.60
C LEU A 107 6.74 -6.29 -13.17
N ARG A 108 6.54 -5.21 -13.93
CA ARG A 108 5.52 -4.19 -13.66
C ARG A 108 4.12 -4.79 -13.71
N ASP A 109 3.82 -5.62 -14.71
CA ASP A 109 2.56 -6.35 -14.82
C ASP A 109 2.45 -7.44 -13.77
N ALA A 110 3.55 -8.10 -13.37
CA ALA A 110 3.57 -9.07 -12.28
C ALA A 110 3.43 -8.41 -10.91
N PHE A 111 3.97 -7.21 -10.66
CA PHE A 111 3.82 -6.47 -9.41
C PHE A 111 2.48 -5.73 -9.35
N ASN A 112 1.98 -5.21 -10.48
CA ASN A 112 0.62 -4.70 -10.59
C ASN A 112 -0.40 -5.85 -10.49
N CYS A 113 -0.09 -7.02 -11.07
CA CYS A 113 -0.86 -8.24 -10.85
C CYS A 113 -0.66 -8.77 -9.44
N MET A 114 0.48 -8.63 -8.75
CA MET A 114 0.64 -9.07 -7.34
C MET A 114 -0.23 -8.23 -6.38
N ILE A 115 -0.61 -7.01 -6.80
CA ILE A 115 -1.56 -6.16 -6.08
C ILE A 115 -3.01 -6.64 -6.32
N ILE A 116 -3.30 -7.31 -7.45
CA ILE A 116 -4.64 -7.79 -7.86
C ILE A 116 -4.84 -9.30 -7.62
N ILE A 117 -3.78 -10.09 -7.66
CA ILE A 117 -3.76 -11.54 -7.53
C ILE A 117 -3.41 -11.86 -6.09
N ASN A 118 -4.47 -12.12 -5.33
CA ASN A 118 -4.47 -12.78 -4.03
C ASN A 118 -3.80 -12.05 -2.86
N GLN A 119 -4.66 -11.52 -1.98
CA GLN A 119 -4.33 -11.12 -0.61
C GLN A 119 -3.64 -12.24 0.22
N LEU A 120 -3.63 -13.48 -0.28
CA LEU A 120 -2.92 -14.63 0.30
C LEU A 120 -1.40 -14.63 0.03
N GLU A 121 -0.92 -14.10 -1.10
CA GLU A 121 0.53 -14.10 -1.40
C GLU A 121 1.30 -13.03 -0.61
N LYS A 122 0.64 -11.92 -0.26
CA LYS A 122 1.18 -10.88 0.64
C LYS A 122 1.44 -11.41 2.06
N ILE A 123 0.63 -12.37 2.53
CA ILE A 123 0.84 -13.04 3.81
C ILE A 123 2.11 -13.89 3.76
N MET A 124 2.37 -14.57 2.64
CA MET A 124 3.55 -15.42 2.49
C MET A 124 4.86 -14.61 2.49
N ILE A 125 4.87 -13.42 1.90
CA ILE A 125 6.05 -12.53 1.93
C ILE A 125 6.30 -11.96 3.33
N LEU A 126 5.24 -11.65 4.11
CA LEU A 126 5.39 -11.14 5.47
C LEU A 126 5.92 -12.22 6.44
N VAL A 127 5.53 -13.50 6.27
CA VAL A 127 6.04 -14.61 7.09
C VAL A 127 7.51 -14.94 6.77
N LEU A 128 7.95 -14.73 5.52
CA LEU A 128 9.34 -14.98 5.10
C LEU A 128 10.32 -13.84 5.43
N MET A 129 9.82 -12.64 5.77
CA MET A 129 10.64 -11.45 6.10
C MET A 129 10.84 -11.24 7.61
N ILE A 130 10.31 -12.12 8.46
CA ILE A 130 10.56 -12.09 9.91
C ILE A 130 11.84 -12.91 10.19
N PRO A 131 12.94 -12.32 10.66
CA PRO A 131 14.11 -13.10 11.06
C PRO A 131 13.75 -14.01 12.25
N PRO A 132 14.22 -15.26 12.29
CA PRO A 132 14.01 -16.12 13.44
C PRO A 132 14.66 -15.48 14.67
N ARG A 133 13.93 -15.50 15.79
CA ARG A 133 14.47 -15.11 17.10
C ARG A 133 15.48 -16.14 17.59
#